data_AF-A0A6I7NP25-F1
#
_entry.id   AF-A0A6I7NP25-F1
#
_cell.length_a   1.000
_cell.length_b   1.000
_cell.length_c   1.000
_cell.angle_alpha   90.00
_cell.angle_beta   90.00
_cell.angle_gamma   90.00
#
_symmetry.space_group_name_H-M   'P 1'
#
loop_
_entity.id
_entity.type
_entity.pdbx_description
1 polymer ?
#
loop_
_entity_poly.entity_id
_entity_poly.type
_entity_poly.pdbx_seq_one_letter_code
_entity_poly.pdbx_strand_id
1 'polypeptide(L)'
;MTTLLWFKQDLRLHDNPLLEELDLTQPCLPVYCLDPAQFKADEQGIRRCGAHRAQRLLDALRALDSGLRTLGSPGLLVLPQAADQALPSLCRELDVRLLRTHREYAPEEQTRLQQLAEQLPDHCILQQVQDNRLFAVQDLPFSLDRLPQVFTRFRNQIERQLPELHEARARQRMGPWPRDAMALRSPWPTLQQLGLQPPAHEPRSALPPGAGEAAGLT
;
A
#
# COMPACT_ATOMS: atom_id res chain seq x y z
N MET A 1 -15.18 4.83 -15.97
CA MET A 1 -13.72 4.94 -15.78
C MET A 1 -13.29 3.99 -14.68
N THR A 2 -12.60 2.89 -15.00
CA THR A 2 -12.13 1.95 -13.98
C THR A 2 -10.90 2.51 -13.27
N THR A 3 -10.92 2.52 -11.94
CA THR A 3 -9.78 2.92 -11.10
C THR A 3 -9.20 1.74 -10.35
N LEU A 4 -7.89 1.54 -10.43
CA LEU A 4 -7.15 0.54 -9.67
C LEU A 4 -6.44 1.24 -8.50
N LEU A 5 -6.66 0.77 -7.27
CA LEU A 5 -6.04 1.30 -6.05
C LEU A 5 -4.97 0.34 -5.59
N TRP A 6 -3.70 0.68 -5.82
CA TRP A 6 -2.58 -0.17 -5.47
C TRP A 6 -2.02 0.17 -4.09
N PHE A 7 -2.34 -0.71 -3.14
CA PHE A 7 -1.84 -0.68 -1.76
C PHE A 7 -0.46 -1.32 -1.66
N LYS A 8 0.38 -0.77 -0.78
CA LYS A 8 1.74 -1.26 -0.48
C LYS A 8 2.02 -1.29 1.03
N GLN A 9 2.43 -0.17 1.59
CA GLN A 9 2.79 -0.02 3.01
C GLN A 9 1.68 0.70 3.80
N ASP A 10 0.67 1.17 3.08
CA ASP A 10 -0.49 1.95 3.48
C ASP A 10 -1.72 1.07 3.71
N LEU A 11 -1.56 -0.06 4.41
CA LEU A 11 -2.60 -1.08 4.63
C LEU A 11 -3.68 -0.64 5.65
N ARG A 12 -4.31 0.51 5.39
CA ARG A 12 -5.30 1.18 6.24
C ARG A 12 -6.37 1.89 5.41
N LEU A 13 -7.53 2.14 5.99
CA LEU A 13 -8.62 2.89 5.38
C LEU A 13 -8.79 4.30 5.98
N HIS A 14 -8.44 4.47 7.26
CA HIS A 14 -8.41 5.75 7.95
C HIS A 14 -7.23 6.57 7.44
N ASP A 15 -7.46 7.88 7.28
CA ASP A 15 -6.41 8.82 6.87
C ASP A 15 -5.59 8.29 5.68
N ASN A 16 -6.27 7.79 4.64
CA ASN A 16 -5.60 7.25 3.45
C ASN A 16 -5.92 8.11 2.21
N PRO A 17 -4.99 9.00 1.80
CA PRO A 17 -5.11 9.80 0.57
C PRO A 17 -5.36 8.99 -0.72
N LEU A 18 -4.99 7.71 -0.73
CA LEU A 18 -5.30 6.80 -1.86
C LEU A 18 -6.80 6.69 -2.10
N LEU A 19 -7.57 6.83 -1.02
CA LEU A 19 -9.01 6.75 -1.01
C LEU A 19 -9.67 8.13 -1.06
N GLU A 20 -8.97 9.23 -1.34
CA GLU A 20 -9.62 10.53 -1.49
C GLU A 20 -10.07 10.81 -2.91
N GLU A 21 -11.13 11.59 -3.09
CA GLU A 21 -11.55 12.12 -4.41
C GLU A 21 -11.83 11.06 -5.51
N LEU A 22 -12.18 9.83 -5.14
CA LEU A 22 -12.65 8.82 -6.11
C LEU A 22 -14.15 8.97 -6.30
N ASP A 23 -14.60 8.89 -7.54
CA ASP A 23 -16.02 8.79 -7.88
C ASP A 23 -16.58 7.43 -7.43
N LEU A 24 -17.54 7.46 -6.49
CA LEU A 24 -18.17 6.28 -5.90
C LEU A 24 -19.08 5.52 -6.87
N THR A 25 -19.46 6.14 -7.98
CA THR A 25 -20.31 5.51 -9.01
C THR A 25 -19.50 4.68 -9.99
N GLN A 26 -18.17 4.85 -10.01
CA GLN A 26 -17.29 4.23 -10.98
C GLN A 26 -16.67 2.94 -10.43
N PRO A 27 -16.33 1.98 -11.31
CA PRO A 27 -15.64 0.78 -10.90
C PRO A 27 -14.30 1.08 -10.22
N CYS A 28 -14.10 0.49 -9.05
CA CYS A 28 -12.91 0.67 -8.22
C CYS A 28 -12.42 -0.70 -7.72
N LEU A 29 -11.14 -0.99 -7.97
CA LEU A 29 -10.51 -2.25 -7.62
C LEU A 29 -9.33 -2.03 -6.66
N PRO A 30 -9.48 -2.32 -5.36
CA PRO A 30 -8.35 -2.43 -4.44
C PRO A 30 -7.46 -3.63 -4.78
N VAL A 31 -6.17 -3.40 -4.93
CA VAL A 31 -5.19 -4.44 -5.29
C VAL A 31 -3.95 -4.39 -4.41
N TYR A 32 -3.39 -5.56 -4.13
CA TYR A 32 -2.09 -5.74 -3.49
C TYR A 32 -1.26 -6.77 -4.26
N CYS A 33 -0.02 -6.43 -4.59
CA CYS A 33 0.94 -7.32 -5.24
C CYS A 33 1.86 -7.95 -4.21
N LEU A 34 1.67 -9.24 -3.94
CA LEU A 34 2.45 -10.02 -3.00
C LEU A 34 3.58 -10.74 -3.75
N ASP A 35 4.68 -10.03 -3.93
CA ASP A 35 5.86 -10.52 -4.65
C ASP A 35 6.56 -11.67 -3.89
N PRO A 36 6.58 -12.90 -4.45
CA PRO A 36 7.23 -14.06 -3.82
C PRO A 36 8.72 -13.86 -3.58
N ALA A 37 9.41 -12.99 -4.35
CA ALA A 37 10.83 -12.73 -4.19
C ALA A 37 11.17 -12.10 -2.82
N GLN A 38 10.22 -11.41 -2.19
CA GLN A 38 10.42 -10.81 -0.86
C GLN A 38 10.62 -11.87 0.25
N PHE A 39 10.15 -13.09 0.03
CA PHE A 39 10.21 -14.18 1.01
C PHE A 39 11.32 -15.18 0.73
N LYS A 40 11.96 -15.11 -0.45
CA LYS A 40 13.11 -15.96 -0.80
C LYS A 40 14.37 -15.48 -0.07
N ALA A 41 15.24 -16.43 0.22
CA ALA A 41 16.57 -16.12 0.72
C ALA A 41 17.45 -15.69 -0.46
N ASP A 42 18.32 -14.70 -0.22
CA ASP A 42 19.38 -14.32 -1.14
C ASP A 42 20.53 -15.34 -1.10
N GLU A 43 21.60 -15.07 -1.85
CA GLU A 43 22.80 -15.90 -1.94
C GLU A 43 23.50 -16.11 -0.59
N GLN A 44 23.25 -15.23 0.38
CA GLN A 44 23.80 -15.29 1.74
C GLN A 44 22.84 -15.99 2.73
N GLY A 45 21.70 -16.48 2.26
CA GLY A 45 20.68 -17.12 3.09
C GLY A 45 19.77 -16.14 3.83
N ILE A 46 19.89 -14.83 3.57
CA ILE A 46 19.13 -13.78 4.26
C ILE A 46 17.85 -13.48 3.47
N ARG A 47 16.73 -13.35 4.18
CA ARG A 47 15.42 -13.04 3.59
C ARG A 47 15.08 -11.58 3.84
N ARG A 48 14.54 -10.89 2.83
CA ARG A 48 13.99 -9.53 3.00
C ARG A 48 12.77 -9.52 3.95
N CYS A 49 12.02 -10.61 4.00
CA CYS A 49 10.86 -10.77 4.87
C CYS A 49 10.87 -12.13 5.57
N GLY A 50 11.10 -12.11 6.89
CA GLY A 50 11.03 -13.31 7.74
C GLY A 50 9.60 -13.71 8.11
N ALA A 51 9.45 -14.91 8.70
CA ALA A 51 8.17 -15.51 9.06
C ALA A 51 7.25 -14.61 9.91
N HIS A 52 7.79 -13.95 10.93
CA HIS A 52 7.01 -13.05 11.79
C HIS A 52 6.42 -11.85 11.02
N ARG A 53 7.23 -11.21 10.17
CA ARG A 53 6.78 -10.07 9.35
C ARG A 53 5.80 -10.51 8.28
N ALA A 54 6.04 -11.65 7.63
CA ALA A 54 5.13 -12.21 6.64
C ALA A 54 3.77 -12.57 7.24
N GLN A 55 3.74 -13.18 8.43
CA GLN A 55 2.49 -13.47 9.14
C GLN A 55 1.70 -12.18 9.41
N ARG A 56 2.36 -11.15 9.97
CA ARG A 56 1.72 -9.85 10.21
C ARG A 56 1.23 -9.17 8.94
N LEU A 57 1.98 -9.30 7.84
CA LEU A 57 1.55 -8.77 6.55
C LEU A 57 0.24 -9.45 6.11
N LEU A 58 0.18 -10.79 6.12
CA LEU A 58 -1.03 -11.51 5.73
C LEU A 58 -2.23 -11.16 6.64
N ASP A 59 -1.99 -11.02 7.94
CA ASP A 59 -3.03 -10.61 8.89
C ASP A 59 -3.50 -9.17 8.65
N ALA A 60 -2.57 -8.24 8.34
CA ALA A 60 -2.90 -6.86 7.98
C ALA A 60 -3.69 -6.79 6.66
N LEU A 61 -3.33 -7.60 5.65
CA LEU A 61 -4.10 -7.70 4.41
C LEU A 61 -5.52 -8.20 4.69
N ARG A 62 -5.70 -9.18 5.59
CA ARG A 62 -7.04 -9.72 5.94
C ARG A 62 -7.89 -8.65 6.62
N ALA A 63 -7.28 -7.87 7.52
CA ALA A 63 -7.94 -6.74 8.15
C ALA A 63 -8.36 -5.68 7.11
N LEU A 64 -7.48 -5.35 6.14
CA LEU A 64 -7.79 -4.43 5.05
C LEU A 64 -8.94 -4.95 4.16
N ASP A 65 -8.93 -6.23 3.76
CA ASP A 65 -10.03 -6.86 3.01
C ASP A 65 -11.36 -6.78 3.78
N SER A 66 -11.35 -7.06 5.08
CA SER A 66 -12.52 -6.94 5.95
C SER A 66 -13.04 -5.50 6.05
N GLY A 67 -12.15 -4.53 6.20
CA GLY A 67 -12.52 -3.11 6.19
C GLY A 67 -13.13 -2.69 4.86
N LEU A 68 -12.53 -3.09 3.72
CA LEU A 68 -13.05 -2.80 2.39
C LEU A 68 -14.45 -3.41 2.17
N ARG A 69 -14.69 -4.62 2.66
CA ARG A 69 -16.02 -5.26 2.66
C ARG A 69 -17.05 -4.47 3.46
N THR A 70 -16.66 -3.94 4.60
CA THR A 70 -17.54 -3.11 5.45
C THR A 70 -17.95 -1.83 4.73
N LEU A 71 -17.10 -1.29 3.86
CA LEU A 71 -17.40 -0.15 2.99
C LEU A 71 -18.21 -0.53 1.72
N GLY A 72 -18.67 -1.78 1.60
CA GLY A 72 -19.45 -2.26 0.46
C GLY A 72 -18.64 -2.71 -0.76
N SER A 73 -17.31 -2.75 -0.67
CA SER A 73 -16.48 -3.35 -1.72
C SER A 73 -16.55 -4.89 -1.67
N PRO A 74 -16.41 -5.59 -2.81
CA PRO A 74 -16.19 -7.04 -2.80
C PRO A 74 -14.95 -7.52 -2.03
N GLY A 75 -13.99 -6.63 -1.76
CA GLY A 75 -12.80 -6.88 -0.93
C GLY A 75 -11.50 -6.36 -1.54
N LEU A 76 -10.41 -7.08 -1.28
CA LEU A 76 -9.06 -6.85 -1.81
C LEU A 76 -8.67 -7.96 -2.81
N LEU A 77 -8.16 -7.56 -3.98
CA LEU A 77 -7.52 -8.48 -4.92
C LEU A 77 -6.03 -8.63 -4.56
N VAL A 78 -5.60 -9.83 -4.20
CA VAL A 78 -4.19 -10.12 -3.90
C VAL A 78 -3.59 -10.92 -5.06
N LEU A 79 -2.53 -10.37 -5.66
CA LEU A 79 -1.84 -10.97 -6.81
C LEU A 79 -0.51 -11.57 -6.35
N PRO A 80 -0.23 -12.86 -6.57
CA PRO A 80 1.00 -13.53 -6.11
C PRO A 80 2.19 -13.28 -7.06
N GLN A 81 2.38 -12.02 -7.47
CA GLN A 81 3.33 -11.59 -8.48
C GLN A 81 3.90 -10.22 -8.10
N ALA A 82 5.06 -9.89 -8.67
CA ALA A 82 5.61 -8.55 -8.57
C ALA A 82 4.72 -7.54 -9.33
N ALA A 83 4.71 -6.29 -8.86
CA ALA A 83 3.77 -5.28 -9.35
C ALA A 83 4.00 -4.91 -10.82
N ASP A 84 5.26 -4.89 -11.25
CA ASP A 84 5.70 -4.69 -12.64
C ASP A 84 5.18 -5.78 -13.59
N GLN A 85 5.01 -7.01 -13.10
CA GLN A 85 4.45 -8.10 -13.90
C GLN A 85 2.92 -8.06 -13.91
N ALA A 86 2.31 -7.82 -12.75
CA ALA A 86 0.88 -8.01 -12.56
C ALA A 86 0.05 -6.80 -13.00
N LEU A 87 0.46 -5.58 -12.63
CA LEU A 87 -0.36 -4.39 -12.80
C LEU A 87 -0.52 -3.96 -14.26
N PRO A 88 0.53 -3.97 -15.13
CA PRO A 88 0.35 -3.65 -16.54
C PRO A 88 -0.62 -4.60 -17.25
N SER A 89 -0.54 -5.91 -16.97
CA SER A 89 -1.46 -6.91 -17.52
C SER A 89 -2.89 -6.66 -17.05
N LEU A 90 -3.06 -6.45 -15.74
CA LEU A 90 -4.36 -6.18 -15.14
C LEU A 90 -4.99 -4.90 -15.70
N CYS A 91 -4.18 -3.86 -15.93
CA CYS A 91 -4.66 -2.61 -16.50
C CYS A 91 -5.20 -2.80 -17.93
N ARG A 92 -4.56 -3.65 -18.75
CA ARG A 92 -5.06 -4.00 -20.10
C ARG A 92 -6.35 -4.81 -20.03
N GLU A 93 -6.36 -5.84 -19.20
CA GLU A 93 -7.48 -6.78 -19.11
C GLU A 93 -8.78 -6.11 -18.62
N LEU A 94 -8.67 -5.18 -17.67
CA LEU A 94 -9.81 -4.50 -17.06
C LEU A 94 -10.07 -3.08 -17.59
N ASP A 95 -9.37 -2.68 -18.66
CA ASP A 95 -9.47 -1.34 -19.27
C ASP A 95 -9.32 -0.21 -18.21
N VAL A 96 -8.33 -0.37 -17.33
CA VAL A 96 -8.06 0.56 -16.23
C VAL A 96 -7.60 1.91 -16.80
N ARG A 97 -8.29 2.98 -16.42
CA ARG A 97 -7.99 4.35 -16.87
C ARG A 97 -7.10 5.09 -15.88
N LEU A 98 -7.15 4.69 -14.62
CA LEU A 98 -6.43 5.35 -13.54
C LEU A 98 -5.88 4.31 -12.57
N LEU A 99 -4.56 4.24 -12.44
CA LEU A 99 -3.85 3.51 -11.40
C LEU A 99 -3.40 4.51 -10.34
N ARG A 100 -3.98 4.42 -9.13
CA ARG A 100 -3.59 5.26 -8.00
C ARG A 100 -2.72 4.48 -7.02
N THR A 101 -1.69 5.12 -6.50
CA THR A 101 -0.83 4.56 -5.45
C THR A 101 -0.15 5.67 -4.65
N HIS A 102 0.41 5.34 -3.49
CA HIS A 102 1.24 6.26 -2.71
C HIS A 102 2.58 6.54 -3.40
N ARG A 103 3.07 7.78 -3.28
CA ARG A 103 4.38 8.20 -3.79
C ARG A 103 5.52 7.44 -3.09
N GLU A 104 6.54 7.09 -3.86
CA GLU A 104 7.76 6.45 -3.37
C GLU A 104 8.93 7.43 -3.32
N TYR A 105 9.83 7.23 -2.35
CA TYR A 105 10.99 8.11 -2.13
C TYR A 105 12.32 7.37 -2.03
N ALA A 106 12.27 6.07 -1.75
CA ALA A 106 13.47 5.26 -1.76
C ALA A 106 13.87 4.95 -3.23
N PRO A 107 15.17 5.01 -3.58
CA PRO A 107 15.61 4.92 -4.97
C PRO A 107 15.20 3.63 -5.69
N GLU A 108 15.21 2.49 -4.99
CA GLU A 108 14.79 1.21 -5.58
C GLU A 108 13.30 1.24 -5.95
N GLU A 109 12.46 1.69 -5.03
CA GLU A 109 11.01 1.81 -5.21
C GLU A 109 10.65 2.84 -6.28
N GLN A 110 11.37 3.96 -6.36
CA GLN A 110 11.20 4.95 -7.43
C GLN A 110 11.55 4.38 -8.81
N THR A 111 12.68 3.68 -8.90
CA THR A 111 13.12 3.04 -10.16
C THR A 111 12.09 2.02 -10.64
N ARG A 112 11.60 1.17 -9.73
CA ARG A 112 10.55 0.18 -10.05
C ARG A 112 9.25 0.84 -10.47
N LEU A 113 8.85 1.93 -9.82
CA LEU A 113 7.63 2.65 -10.16
C LEU A 113 7.73 3.31 -11.55
N GLN A 114 8.91 3.85 -11.89
CA GLN A 114 9.17 4.41 -13.22
C GLN A 114 9.12 3.33 -14.30
N GLN A 115 9.78 2.19 -14.10
CA GLN A 115 9.73 1.05 -15.01
C GLN A 115 8.32 0.51 -15.19
N LEU A 116 7.53 0.47 -14.11
CA LEU A 116 6.12 0.07 -14.18
C LEU A 116 5.32 1.06 -15.02
N ALA A 117 5.53 2.37 -14.82
CA ALA A 117 4.82 3.42 -15.56
C ALA A 117 5.06 3.31 -17.07
N GLU A 118 6.29 2.97 -17.49
CA GLU A 118 6.65 2.74 -18.90
C GLU A 118 5.95 1.52 -19.52
N GLN A 119 5.48 0.58 -18.70
CA GLN A 119 4.81 -0.64 -19.16
C GLN A 119 3.27 -0.54 -19.13
N LEU A 120 2.73 0.52 -18.51
CA LEU A 120 1.29 0.75 -18.47
C LEU A 120 0.74 1.02 -19.88
N PRO A 121 -0.51 0.65 -20.16
CA PRO A 121 -1.16 1.01 -21.41
C PRO A 121 -1.27 2.53 -21.56
N ASP A 122 -1.20 3.05 -22.78
CA ASP A 122 -1.29 4.50 -23.08
C ASP A 122 -2.54 5.17 -22.50
N HIS A 123 -3.62 4.40 -22.30
CA HIS A 123 -4.88 4.89 -21.76
C HIS A 123 -4.96 4.88 -20.22
N CYS A 124 -3.95 4.34 -19.54
CA CYS A 124 -3.90 4.19 -18.08
C CYS A 124 -2.96 5.24 -17.49
N ILE A 125 -3.52 6.15 -16.68
CA ILE A 125 -2.76 7.19 -16.02
C ILE A 125 -2.29 6.68 -14.65
N LEU A 126 -0.98 6.77 -14.38
CA LEU A 126 -0.44 6.57 -13.04
C LEU A 126 -0.55 7.87 -12.23
N GLN A 127 -1.32 7.85 -11.15
CA GLN A 127 -1.45 8.95 -10.20
C GLN A 127 -0.83 8.57 -8.85
N GLN A 128 0.16 9.36 -8.43
CA GLN A 128 0.81 9.21 -7.13
C GLN A 128 0.23 10.21 -6.13
N VAL A 129 -0.33 9.73 -5.03
CA VAL A 129 -0.84 10.56 -3.92
C VAL A 129 0.21 10.73 -2.81
N GLN A 130 -0.03 11.69 -1.90
CA GLN A 130 0.81 11.93 -0.73
C GLN A 130 0.97 10.66 0.11
N ASP A 131 2.18 10.46 0.64
CA ASP A 131 2.59 9.29 1.42
C ASP A 131 2.28 9.42 2.93
N ASN A 132 2.79 8.48 3.72
CA ASN A 132 2.58 8.36 5.16
C ASN A 132 3.40 9.36 6.00
N ARG A 133 3.71 10.55 5.48
CA ARG A 133 4.45 11.58 6.22
C ARG A 133 3.50 12.42 7.04
N LEU A 134 3.98 12.84 8.23
CA LEU A 134 3.25 13.75 9.10
C LEU A 134 3.04 15.13 8.47
N PHE A 135 4.03 15.60 7.70
CA PHE A 135 3.98 16.90 7.02
C PHE A 135 4.18 16.70 5.53
N ALA A 136 3.35 17.36 4.72
CA ALA A 136 3.57 17.42 3.30
C ALA A 136 4.80 18.30 3.01
N VAL A 137 5.54 17.98 1.94
CA VAL A 137 6.78 18.69 1.59
C VAL A 137 6.50 20.17 1.31
N GLN A 138 5.35 20.47 0.72
CA GLN A 138 4.93 21.84 0.39
C GLN A 138 4.61 22.70 1.63
N ASP A 139 4.33 22.08 2.77
CA ASP A 139 3.94 22.78 4.01
C ASP A 139 5.13 23.00 4.95
N LEU A 140 6.33 22.51 4.59
CA LEU A 140 7.53 22.70 5.39
C LEU A 140 7.95 24.18 5.42
N PRO A 141 8.44 24.71 6.56
CA PRO A 141 8.89 26.10 6.68
C PRO A 141 10.27 26.37 6.01
N PHE A 142 10.74 25.42 5.20
CA PHE A 142 11.98 25.48 4.44
C PHE A 142 11.86 24.58 3.22
N SER A 143 12.66 24.89 2.20
CA SER A 143 12.81 24.04 1.02
C SER A 143 13.76 22.87 1.31
N LEU A 144 13.65 21.77 0.54
CA LEU A 144 14.45 20.55 0.78
C LEU A 144 15.96 20.76 0.63
N ASP A 145 16.38 21.69 -0.23
CA ASP A 145 17.79 22.13 -0.37
C ASP A 145 18.34 22.80 0.91
N ARG A 146 17.45 23.29 1.77
CA ARG A 146 17.76 23.90 3.07
C ARG A 146 17.37 23.02 4.26
N LEU A 147 17.10 21.73 4.03
CA LEU A 147 16.78 20.78 5.09
C LEU A 147 17.92 20.74 6.13
N PRO A 148 17.62 21.00 7.43
CA PRO A 148 18.66 20.97 8.45
C PRO A 148 19.29 19.58 8.60
N GLN A 149 20.62 19.54 8.54
CA GLN A 149 21.42 18.31 8.72
C GLN A 149 21.43 17.78 10.17
N VAL A 150 20.83 18.51 11.10
CA VAL A 150 20.76 18.16 12.53
C VAL A 150 19.29 18.12 12.94
N PHE A 151 18.85 16.96 13.48
CA PHE A 151 17.46 16.73 13.87
C PHE A 151 16.92 17.82 14.82
N THR A 152 17.68 18.25 15.82
CA THR A 152 17.26 19.30 16.75
C THR A 152 16.96 20.62 16.05
N ARG A 153 17.70 20.98 14.99
CA ARG A 153 17.43 22.19 14.20
C ARG A 153 16.17 22.04 13.35
N PHE A 154 16.00 20.86 12.73
CA PHE A 154 14.77 20.51 12.00
C PHE A 154 13.54 20.63 12.92
N ARG A 155 13.55 19.95 14.07
CA ARG A 155 12.44 19.97 15.03
C ARG A 155 12.12 21.38 15.50
N ASN A 156 13.13 22.16 15.91
CA ASN A 156 12.91 23.53 16.39
C ASN A 156 12.33 24.47 15.31
N GLN A 157 12.62 24.23 14.02
CA GLN A 157 12.02 25.01 12.93
C GLN A 157 10.55 24.62 12.71
N ILE A 158 10.26 23.32 12.70
CA ILE A 158 8.89 22.79 12.59
C ILE A 158 8.02 23.25 13.77
N GLU A 159 8.48 23.13 15.01
CA GLU A 159 7.69 23.51 16.19
C GLU A 159 7.41 25.03 16.26
N ARG A 160 8.25 25.86 15.63
CA ARG A 160 8.04 27.32 15.55
C ARG A 160 7.00 27.71 14.51
N GLN A 161 6.92 26.95 13.43
CA GLN A 161 5.96 27.15 12.34
C GLN A 161 5.41 25.78 11.96
N LEU A 162 4.46 25.31 12.76
CA LEU A 162 3.91 23.98 12.63
C LEU A 162 3.14 23.88 11.30
N PRO A 163 3.56 23.00 10.38
CA PRO A 163 2.79 22.73 9.18
C PRO A 163 1.39 22.22 9.54
N GLU A 164 0.40 22.58 8.74
CA GLU A 164 -0.95 22.06 8.92
C GLU A 164 -0.95 20.55 8.76
N LEU A 165 -1.60 19.86 9.71
CA LEU A 165 -1.81 18.41 9.62
C LEU A 165 -3.06 18.18 8.79
N HIS A 166 -2.92 17.37 7.73
CA HIS A 166 -4.05 16.97 6.91
C HIS A 166 -4.41 15.52 7.22
N GLU A 167 -5.58 15.31 7.82
CA GLU A 167 -6.17 13.98 7.93
C GLU A 167 -7.10 13.75 6.74
N ALA A 168 -6.77 12.75 5.93
CA ALA A 168 -7.58 12.36 4.79
C ALA A 168 -8.96 11.88 5.27
N ARG A 169 -10.01 12.31 4.56
CA ARG A 169 -11.39 12.03 4.95
C ARG A 169 -11.67 10.54 4.92
N ALA A 170 -12.08 9.99 6.06
CA ALA A 170 -12.51 8.60 6.16
C ALA A 170 -13.65 8.31 5.18
N ARG A 171 -13.48 7.25 4.39
CA ARG A 171 -14.48 6.79 3.43
C ARG A 171 -15.59 6.03 4.13
N GLN A 172 -16.81 6.28 3.69
CA GLN A 172 -17.99 5.54 4.14
C GLN A 172 -18.39 4.43 3.17
N ARG A 173 -18.02 4.55 1.88
CA ARG A 173 -18.39 3.61 0.82
C ARG A 173 -17.31 3.50 -0.25
N MET A 174 -17.30 2.35 -0.92
CA MET A 174 -16.49 2.07 -2.11
C MET A 174 -17.37 1.86 -3.34
N GLY A 175 -16.82 2.16 -4.52
CA GLY A 175 -17.43 1.77 -5.79
C GLY A 175 -17.40 0.24 -5.99
N PRO A 176 -18.21 -0.30 -6.90
CA PRO A 176 -18.20 -1.73 -7.22
C PRO A 176 -16.87 -2.13 -7.87
N TRP A 177 -16.51 -3.41 -7.82
CA TRP A 177 -15.43 -3.91 -8.68
C TRP A 177 -15.84 -3.88 -10.17
N PRO A 178 -14.88 -3.83 -11.10
CA PRO A 178 -15.12 -4.14 -12.52
C PRO A 178 -15.75 -5.53 -12.66
N ARG A 179 -16.66 -5.71 -13.63
CA ARG A 179 -17.45 -6.96 -13.77
C ARG A 179 -16.57 -8.22 -13.84
N ASP A 180 -15.49 -8.15 -14.60
CA ASP A 180 -14.61 -9.31 -14.86
C ASP A 180 -13.56 -9.51 -13.76
N ALA A 181 -13.36 -8.53 -12.88
CA ALA A 181 -12.35 -8.61 -11.83
C ALA A 181 -12.63 -9.72 -10.79
N MET A 182 -13.88 -10.14 -10.64
CA MET A 182 -14.23 -11.22 -9.70
C MET A 182 -13.60 -12.56 -10.12
N ALA A 183 -13.48 -12.82 -11.42
CA ALA A 183 -12.90 -14.06 -11.94
C ALA A 183 -11.38 -14.17 -11.67
N LEU A 184 -10.72 -13.03 -11.45
CA LEU A 184 -9.29 -12.94 -11.14
C LEU A 184 -8.96 -13.28 -9.68
N ARG A 185 -9.99 -13.44 -8.83
CA ARG A 185 -9.81 -13.70 -7.41
C ARG A 185 -9.25 -15.11 -7.21
N SER A 186 -8.12 -15.19 -6.52
CA SER A 186 -7.51 -16.46 -6.11
C SER A 186 -7.40 -16.54 -4.57
N PRO A 187 -7.32 -17.76 -4.00
CA PRO A 187 -6.98 -17.92 -2.60
C PRO A 187 -5.65 -17.24 -2.30
N TRP A 188 -5.58 -16.52 -1.18
CA TRP A 188 -4.33 -15.87 -0.77
C TRP A 188 -3.30 -16.94 -0.38
N PRO A 189 -2.01 -16.72 -0.68
CA PRO A 189 -1.00 -17.70 -0.38
C PRO A 189 -0.80 -17.84 1.14
N THR A 190 -0.54 -19.07 1.56
CA THR A 190 -0.13 -19.39 2.94
C THR A 190 1.35 -19.08 3.13
N LEU A 191 1.80 -18.96 4.38
CA LEU A 191 3.23 -18.85 4.68
C LEU A 191 4.04 -19.99 4.05
N GLN A 192 3.51 -21.21 4.08
CA GLN A 192 4.17 -22.38 3.49
C GLN A 192 4.33 -22.23 1.97
N GLN A 193 3.32 -21.71 1.26
CA GLN A 193 3.41 -21.41 -0.17
C GLN A 193 4.41 -20.27 -0.47
N LEU A 194 4.65 -19.37 0.50
CA LEU A 194 5.70 -18.36 0.44
C LEU A 194 7.09 -18.90 0.87
N GLY A 195 7.21 -20.20 1.17
CA GLY A 195 8.46 -20.82 1.59
C GLY A 195 8.88 -20.46 3.02
N LEU A 196 7.91 -20.15 3.88
CA LEU A 196 8.08 -19.78 5.28
C LEU A 196 7.32 -20.76 6.20
N GLN A 197 7.88 -20.99 7.37
CA GLN A 197 7.19 -21.72 8.44
C GLN A 197 6.43 -20.72 9.33
N PRO A 198 5.26 -21.09 9.89
CA PRO A 198 4.62 -20.29 10.91
C PRO A 198 5.57 -19.99 12.06
N PRO A 199 5.71 -18.71 12.46
CA PRO A 199 6.58 -18.37 13.57
C PRO A 199 6.06 -18.98 14.88
N ALA A 200 6.96 -19.46 15.73
CA ALA A 200 6.60 -19.88 17.07
C ALA A 200 6.12 -18.67 17.90
N HIS A 201 5.13 -18.90 18.77
CA HIS A 201 4.70 -17.90 19.72
C HIS A 201 5.77 -17.69 20.80
N GLU A 202 6.26 -16.46 20.93
CA GLU A 202 7.22 -16.08 21.97
C GLU A 202 6.49 -15.24 23.04
N PRO A 203 6.21 -15.82 24.23
CA PRO A 203 5.45 -15.13 25.28
C PRO A 203 6.14 -13.88 25.84
N ARG A 204 7.45 -13.72 25.63
CA ARG A 204 8.21 -12.53 26.03
C ARG A 204 8.20 -11.42 24.96
N SER A 205 7.52 -11.63 23.85
CA SER A 205 7.43 -10.64 22.77
C SER A 205 6.78 -9.36 23.28
N ALA A 206 7.48 -8.23 23.11
CA ALA A 206 6.92 -6.90 23.37
C ALA A 206 5.96 -6.42 22.26
N LEU A 207 5.89 -7.14 21.13
CA LEU A 207 4.97 -6.79 20.04
C LEU A 207 3.53 -7.13 20.43
N PRO A 208 2.57 -6.19 20.30
CA PRO A 208 1.19 -6.41 20.71
C PRO A 208 0.53 -7.51 19.86
N PRO A 209 -0.36 -8.33 20.42
CA PRO A 209 -1.06 -9.35 19.66
C PRO A 209 -1.93 -8.73 18.55
N GLY A 210 -2.09 -9.45 17.44
CA GLY A 210 -2.87 -8.98 16.28
C GLY A 210 -2.07 -8.19 15.25
N ALA A 211 -2.70 -7.90 14.11
CA ALA A 211 -2.16 -7.08 13.04
C ALA A 211 -3.30 -6.39 12.29
N GLY A 212 -2.93 -5.43 11.43
CA GLY A 212 -3.89 -4.63 10.68
C GLY A 212 -4.34 -3.38 11.43
N GLU A 213 -5.12 -2.57 10.73
CA GLU A 213 -5.51 -1.23 11.16
C GLU A 213 -6.23 -1.21 12.52
N ALA A 214 -7.23 -2.06 12.72
CA ALA A 214 -8.02 -2.06 13.96
C ALA A 214 -7.16 -2.32 15.21
N ALA A 215 -6.17 -3.23 15.12
CA ALA A 215 -5.24 -3.51 16.21
C ALA A 215 -4.20 -2.40 16.43
N GLY A 216 -4.00 -1.52 15.44
CA GLY A 216 -3.12 -0.36 15.55
C GLY A 216 -3.81 0.88 16.13
N LEU A 217 -5.14 0.92 16.16
CA LEU A 217 -5.94 2.02 16.69
C LEU A 217 -6.32 1.86 18.18
N THR A 218 -6.07 0.69 18.75
CA THR A 218 -6.33 0.36 20.18
C THR A 218 -5.09 0.52 21.03
#